data_AF-A0A7X6NGI9-F1
#
_entry.id   AF-A0A7X6NGI9-F1
#
_cell.length_a   1.000
_cell.length_b   1.000
_cell.length_c   1.000
_cell.angle_alpha   90.00
_cell.angle_beta   90.00
_cell.angle_gamma   90.00
#
_symmetry.space_group_name_H-M   'P 1'
#
loop_
_entity.id
_entity.type
_entity.pdbx_description
1 polymer ?
#
loop_
_entity_poly.entity_id
_entity_poly.type
_entity_poly.pdbx_seq_one_letter_code
_entity_poly.pdbx_strand_id
1 'polypeptide(L)' 'MVIIPHGVESTAIEAIRKIKNNVDVFNKTNKFPFHLSISAGYAMSTEKTGNIMNLFKEADANMYQDKALYHQEAET' A
#
# COMPACT_ATOMS: atom_id res chain seq x y z
N MET A 1 5.04 -3.37 -7.35
CA MET A 1 5.83 -3.71 -6.15
C MET A 1 6.97 -2.71 -6.01
N VAL A 2 7.20 -2.17 -4.82
CA VAL A 2 8.29 -1.22 -4.52
C VAL A 2 9.17 -1.87 -3.46
N ILE A 3 10.49 -1.87 -3.65
CA ILE A 3 11.46 -2.43 -2.69
C ILE A 3 12.25 -1.27 -2.08
N ILE A 4 12.30 -1.21 -0.75
CA ILE A 4 13.01 -0.17 0.00
C ILE A 4 14.19 -0.83 0.73
N PRO A 5 15.41 -0.77 0.18
CA PRO A 5 16.59 -1.32 0.85
C PRO A 5 16.90 -0.51 2.11
N HIS A 6 17.26 -1.20 3.20
CA HIS A 6 17.60 -0.57 4.49
C HIS A 6 16.51 0.39 5.03
N GLY A 7 15.25 0.15 4.64
CA GLY A 7 14.11 0.92 5.12
C GLY A 7 13.74 0.58 6.57
N VAL A 8 13.25 1.59 7.28
CA VAL A 8 12.53 1.40 8.55
C VAL A 8 11.03 1.41 8.28
N GLU A 9 10.24 0.92 9.23
CA GLU A 9 8.78 0.81 9.09
C GLU A 9 8.11 2.14 8.75
N SER A 10 8.55 3.24 9.39
CA SER A 10 8.03 4.57 9.09
C SER A 10 8.21 4.97 7.63
N THR A 11 9.27 4.50 6.96
CA THR A 11 9.51 4.78 5.53
C THR A 11 8.45 4.11 4.66
N ALA A 12 8.08 2.86 4.95
CA ALA A 12 7.05 2.14 4.20
C ALA A 12 5.67 2.80 4.40
N ILE A 13 5.32 3.12 5.65
CA ILE A 13 4.07 3.80 5.99
C ILE A 13 3.98 5.17 5.30
N GLU A 14 5.04 5.96 5.37
CA GLU A 14 5.08 7.27 4.72
C GLU A 14 5.00 7.18 3.19
N ALA A 15 5.65 6.18 2.58
CA ALA A 15 5.59 5.97 1.15
C ALA A 15 4.16 5.63 0.70
N ILE A 16 3.49 4.70 1.40
CA ILE A 16 2.09 4.36 1.14
C ILE A 16 1.19 5.60 1.28
N ARG A 17 1.35 6.36 2.37
CA ARG A 17 0.59 7.59 2.60
C ARG A 17 0.80 8.61 1.47
N LYS A 18 2.06 8.83 1.05
CA LYS A 18 2.38 9.76 -0.05
C LYS A 18 1.73 9.31 -1.36
N ILE A 19 1.75 8.01 -1.67
CA ILE A 19 1.12 7.47 -2.87
C ILE A 19 -0.40 7.72 -2.83
N LYS A 20 -1.08 7.33 -1.74
CA LYS A 20 -2.53 7.53 -1.57
C LYS A 20 -2.91 9.02 -1.68
N ASN A 21 -2.17 9.90 -1.02
CA ASN A 21 -2.42 11.36 -1.11
C ASN A 21 -2.27 11.91 -2.54
N ASN A 22 -1.31 11.42 -3.32
CA ASN A 22 -1.15 11.86 -4.71
C ASN A 22 -2.29 11.37 -5.60
N VAL A 23 -2.83 10.17 -5.34
CA VAL A 23 -4.05 9.67 -6.00
C VAL A 23 -5.24 10.58 -5.67
N ASP A 24 -5.40 10.97 -4.41
CA ASP A 24 -6.48 11.89 -4.01
C ASP A 24 -6.35 13.27 -4.67
N VAL A 25 -5.13 13.82 -4.73
CA VAL A 25 -4.85 15.06 -5.46
C VAL A 25 -5.18 14.89 -6.94
N PHE A 26 -4.82 13.77 -7.54
CA PHE A 26 -5.14 13.48 -8.95
C PHE A 26 -6.65 13.35 -9.17
N ASN A 27 -7.39 12.66 -8.30
CA ASN A 27 -8.85 12.53 -8.39
C ASN A 27 -9.54 13.89 -8.44
N LYS A 28 -9.08 14.86 -7.63
CA LYS A 28 -9.60 16.24 -7.62
C LYS A 28 -9.41 16.98 -8.95
N THR A 29 -8.54 16.52 -9.83
CA THR A 29 -8.39 17.09 -11.17
C THR A 29 -9.54 16.74 -12.11
N ASN A 30 -10.42 15.80 -11.73
CA ASN A 30 -11.58 15.34 -12.52
C ASN A 30 -11.21 14.94 -13.96
N LYS A 31 -9.97 14.47 -14.19
CA LYS A 31 -9.52 14.02 -15.52
C LYS A 31 -10.19 12.73 -15.98
N PHE A 32 -10.70 11.92 -15.05
CA PHE A 32 -11.45 10.71 -15.33
C PHE A 32 -12.88 10.84 -14.80
N PRO A 33 -13.86 10.15 -15.42
CA PRO A 33 -15.25 10.14 -14.97
C PRO A 33 -15.48 9.27 -13.72
N PHE A 34 -14.41 8.89 -13.02
CA PHE A 34 -14.42 8.09 -11.81
C PHE A 34 -13.21 8.44 -10.95
N HIS A 35 -13.29 8.17 -9.65
CA HIS A 35 -12.16 8.29 -8.74
C HIS A 35 -11.35 6.99 -8.70
N LEU A 36 -10.03 7.13 -8.70
CA LEU A 36 -9.10 6.03 -8.48
C LEU A 36 -8.93 5.79 -6.97
N SER A 37 -8.82 4.54 -6.58
CA SER A 37 -8.39 4.14 -5.24
C SER A 37 -7.26 3.13 -5.33
N ILE A 38 -6.39 3.11 -4.33
CA ILE A 38 -5.26 2.17 -4.26
C ILE A 38 -5.24 1.51 -2.90
N SER A 39 -5.26 0.18 -2.89
CA SER A 39 -4.92 -0.61 -1.72
C SER A 39 -3.42 -0.92 -1.71
N ALA A 40 -2.80 -0.88 -0.54
CA ALA A 40 -1.37 -1.13 -0.39
C ALA A 40 -1.08 -1.87 0.92
N GLY A 41 -0.24 -2.90 0.81
CA GLY A 41 0.35 -3.62 1.94
C GLY A 41 1.87 -3.53 1.87
N TYR A 42 2.51 -3.66 3.03
CA TYR A 42 3.97 -3.78 3.14
C TYR A 42 4.34 -4.97 4.02
N ALA A 43 5.59 -5.39 3.90
CA ALA A 43 6.25 -6.35 4.78
C ALA A 43 7.70 -5.92 4.95
N MET A 44 8.32 -6.30 6.07
CA MET A 44 9.70 -5.94 6.39
C MET A 44 10.53 -7.15 6.76
N SER A 45 11.74 -7.22 6.21
CA SER A 45 12.73 -8.19 6.67
C SER A 45 13.35 -7.68 7.97
N THR A 46 13.06 -8.33 9.10
CA THR A 46 13.71 -8.05 10.39
C THR A 46 15.03 -8.81 10.56
N GLU A 47 15.26 -9.86 9.76
CA GLU A 47 16.45 -10.72 9.82
C GLU A 47 17.32 -10.61 8.55
N LYS A 48 18.63 -10.88 8.70
CA LYS A 48 19.62 -10.86 7.62
C LYS A 48 19.38 -11.95 6.55
N THR A 49 18.63 -13.00 6.88
CA THR A 49 18.34 -14.15 6.01
C THR A 49 16.83 -14.38 5.85
N GLY A 50 16.08 -13.30 5.62
CA GLY A 50 14.66 -13.38 5.31
C GLY A 50 14.42 -14.07 3.95
N ASN A 51 13.49 -15.02 3.91
CA ASN A 51 13.00 -15.57 2.64
C ASN A 51 12.14 -14.52 1.94
N ILE A 52 12.65 -13.97 0.84
CA ILE A 52 11.96 -12.93 0.05
C ILE A 52 10.55 -13.35 -0.41
N MET A 53 10.31 -14.64 -0.65
CA MET A 53 8.99 -15.13 -1.02
C MET A 53 7.98 -14.99 0.11
N ASN A 54 8.40 -15.09 1.37
CA ASN A 54 7.52 -14.88 2.51
C ASN A 54 7.18 -13.39 2.66
N LEU A 55 8.13 -12.49 2.44
CA LEU A 55 7.89 -11.05 2.45
C LEU A 55 6.88 -10.62 1.38
N PHE A 56 6.96 -11.20 0.17
CA PHE A 56 5.99 -10.92 -0.88
C PHE A 56 4.59 -11.44 -0.52
N LYS A 57 4.49 -12.65 0.05
CA LYS A 57 3.20 -13.19 0.52
C LYS A 57 2.58 -12.33 1.62
N GLU A 58 3.38 -11.87 2.57
CA GLU A 58 2.93 -11.01 3.66
C GLU A 58 2.46 -9.63 3.14
N ALA A 59 3.25 -9.00 2.27
CA ALA A 59 2.87 -7.72 1.67
C ALA A 59 1.57 -7.83 0.86
N ASP A 60 1.38 -8.93 0.13
CA ASP A 60 0.16 -9.21 -0.62
C ASP A 60 -1.04 -9.45 0.32
N ALA A 61 -0.87 -10.27 1.36
CA ALA A 61 -1.90 -10.48 2.38
C ALA A 61 -2.33 -9.17 3.04
N ASN A 62 -1.38 -8.32 3.43
CA ASN A 62 -1.65 -7.01 4.02
C ASN A 62 -2.35 -6.06 3.03
N MET A 63 -2.05 -6.14 1.74
CA MET A 63 -2.75 -5.40 0.70
C MET A 63 -4.22 -5.85 0.57
N TYR A 64 -4.48 -7.16 0.65
CA TYR A 64 -5.84 -7.68 0.65
C TYR A 64 -6.64 -7.24 1.89
N GLN A 65 -6.01 -7.14 3.06
CA GLN A 65 -6.65 -6.57 4.25
C GLN A 65 -7.03 -5.10 4.04
N ASP A 66 -6.11 -4.28 3.54
CA ASP A 66 -6.37 -2.87 3.19
C ASP A 66 -7.52 -2.76 2.18
N LYS A 67 -7.57 -3.65 1.17
CA LYS A 67 -8.65 -3.70 0.18
C LYS A 67 -10.01 -4.04 0.77
N ALA A 68 -10.06 -4.96 1.74
CA ALA A 68 -11.30 -5.35 2.39
C ALA A 68 -11.89 -4.19 3.22
N LEU A 69 -11.05 -3.45 3.93
CA LEU A 69 -11.47 -2.26 4.69
C LEU A 69 -12.09 -1.19 3.78
N TYR A 70 -11.48 -0.92 2.62
CA TYR A 70 -12.04 0.04 1.66
C TYR A 70 -13.38 -0.38 1.06
N HIS A 71 -13.64 -1.68 0.86
CA HIS A 71 -14.96 -2.14 0.42
C HIS A 71 -16.03 -1.94 1.48
N GLN A 72 -15.70 -2.17 2.76
CA GLN A 72 -16.64 -1.95 3.86
C GLN A 72 -17.00 -0.46 4.03
N GLU A 73 -16.03 0.44 3.88
CA GLU A 73 -16.27 1.89 3.93
C GLU A 73 -17.09 2.41 2.74
N ALA A 74 -17.04 1.76 1.58
CA ALA A 74 -17.81 2.17 0.40
C ALA A 74 -19.29 1.71 0.44
N GLU A 75 -19.62 0.74 1.29
CA GLU A 75 -20.98 0.17 1.44
C GLU A 75 -21.77 0.77 2.62
N THR A 76 -21.20 1.73 3.36
CA THR A 76 -21.84 2.45 4.48
C THR A 76 -22.10 3.92 4.16
#